data_AF-X1DCW7-F1
#
_entry.id   AF-X1DCW7-F1
#
_cell.length_a   1.000
_cell.length_b   1.000
_cell.length_c   1.000
_cell.angle_alpha   90.00
_cell.angle_beta   90.00
_cell.angle_gamma   90.00
#
_symmetry.space_group_name_H-M   'P 1'
#
loop_
_entity.id
_entity.type
_entity.pdbx_description
1 polymer ?
#
loop_
_entity_poly.entity_id
_entity_poly.type
_entity_poly.pdbx_seq_one_letter_code
_entity_poly.pdbx_strand_id
1 'polypeptide(L)' 'AIDNLVKGASGQAIQNMNIVFGLEETLGLK' A
#
# COMPACT_ATOMS: atom_id res chain seq x y z
N ALA A 1 -4.83 -21.95 5.62
CA ALA A 1 -3.75 -21.45 4.74
C ALA A 1 -3.84 -19.93 4.71
N ILE A 2 -2.69 -19.27 4.79
CA ILE A 2 -2.48 -17.82 4.75
C ILE A 2 -3.05 -17.26 3.44
N ASP A 3 -4.19 -16.58 3.52
CA ASP A 3 -4.78 -15.82 2.42
C ASP A 3 -4.61 -14.31 2.69
N ASN A 4 -3.39 -13.95 3.08
CA ASN A 4 -3.01 -12.60 3.49
C ASN A 4 -2.37 -11.84 2.33
N LEU A 5 -1.93 -12.56 1.28
CA LEU A 5 -1.36 -11.96 0.06
C LEU A 5 -2.44 -11.35 -0.84
N VAL A 6 -3.66 -11.90 -0.83
CA VAL A 6 -4.72 -11.47 -1.77
C VAL A 6 -5.55 -10.32 -1.20
N LYS A 7 -5.66 -10.16 0.13
CA LYS A 7 -6.70 -9.32 0.74
C LYS A 7 -6.27 -7.94 1.28
N GLY A 8 -5.08 -7.45 0.95
CA GLY A 8 -4.69 -6.10 1.40
C GLY A 8 -3.27 -5.64 1.09
N ALA A 9 -2.46 -6.48 0.44
CA ALA A 9 -1.06 -6.18 0.17
C ALA A 9 -0.86 -5.00 -0.81
N SER A 10 -1.80 -4.75 -1.73
CA SER A 10 -1.65 -3.68 -2.73
C SER A 10 -1.77 -2.27 -2.13
N GLY A 11 -2.68 -2.06 -1.18
CA GLY A 11 -2.84 -0.76 -0.52
C GLY A 11 -1.60 -0.39 0.29
N GLN A 12 -1.14 -1.30 1.14
CA GLN A 12 0.06 -1.09 1.97
C GLN A 12 1.33 -0.95 1.13
N ALA A 13 1.44 -1.66 -0.01
CA ALA A 13 2.56 -1.50 -0.92
C ALA A 13 2.62 -0.08 -1.50
N ILE A 14 1.46 0.49 -1.88
CA ILE A 14 1.39 1.86 -2.39
C ILE A 14 1.65 2.89 -1.28
N GLN A 15 1.11 2.69 -0.07
CA GLN A 15 1.40 3.55 1.08
C GLN A 15 2.91 3.59 1.38
N ASN A 16 3.54 2.42 1.45
CA ASN A 16 4.98 2.31 1.70
C ASN A 16 5.80 2.96 0.57
N MET A 17 5.35 2.81 -0.68
CA MET A 17 5.98 3.47 -1.83
C MET A 17 5.88 4.99 -1.70
N ASN A 18 4.69 5.53 -1.38
CA ASN A 18 4.48 6.96 -1.16
C ASN A 18 5.42 7.51 -0.08
N ILE A 19 5.56 6.82 1.05
CA ILE A 19 6.48 7.22 2.14
C ILE A 19 7.95 7.27 1.66
N VAL A 20 8.42 6.25 0.94
CA VAL A 20 9.80 6.18 0.42
C VAL A 20 10.09 7.33 -0.55
N PHE A 21 9.10 7.73 -1.35
CA PHE A 21 9.23 8.82 -2.31
C PHE A 21 8.84 10.20 -1.77
N GLY A 22 8.46 10.31 -0.49
CA GLY A 22 8.05 11.58 0.13
C GLY A 22 6.72 12.14 -0.40
N LEU A 23 5.85 11.27 -0.91
CA LEU A 23 4.51 11.59 -1.37
C LEU A 23 3.49 11.45 -0.22
N GLU A 24 2.29 12.03 -0.38
CA GLU A 24 1.20 11.81 0.58
C GLU A 24 0.83 10.32 0.64
N GLU A 25 0.70 9.77 1.85
CA GLU A 25 0.47 8.32 2.05
C GLU A 25 -0.79 7.82 1.33
N THR A 26 -1.82 8.66 1.24
CA THR A 26 -3.10 8.37 0.58
C THR A 26 -3.11 8.68 -0.92
N LEU A 27 -2.00 9.17 -1.49
CA LEU A 27 -1.93 9.49 -2.91
C LEU A 27 -2.17 8.22 -3.75
N GLY A 28 -3.22 8.26 -4.58
CA GLY A 28 -3.61 7.12 -5.43
C GLY A 28 -4.37 6.00 -4.70
N LEU A 29 -4.70 6.18 -3.43
CA LEU A 29 -5.55 5.28 -2.63
C LEU A 29 -6.89 5.97 -2.34
N LYS A 30 -7.99 5.29 -2.64
CA LYS A 30 -9.37 5.81 -2.45
C LYS A 30 -9.89 5.51 -1.06
#